data_AF-N9MFT9-F1
#
_entry.id   AF-N9MFT9-F1
#
_cell.length_a   1.000
_cell.length_b   1.000
_cell.length_c   1.000
_cell.angle_alpha   90.00
_cell.angle_beta   90.00
_cell.angle_gamma   90.00
#
_symmetry.space_group_name_H-M   'P 1'
#
loop_
_entity.id
_entity.type
_entity.pdbx_description
1 polymer ?
#
loop_
_entity_poly.entity_id
_entity_poly.type
_entity_poly.pdbx_seq_one_letter_code
_entity_poly.pdbx_strand_id
1 'polypeptide(L)'
;MSFHGRKLTQEEYEYFITKLIEEHGDINSEVFVRKELELTIDYRLGVDFPKDRREALWLVHQKIEKKRKRMLVRSLIVNLLPHLMGHHIASRFINYMLKEYSHVLSNDEMKDLFIDK
;
A
#
# COMPACT_ATOMS: atom_id res chain seq x y z
N MET A 1 2.79 21.16 -1.04
CA MET A 1 1.41 20.65 -1.15
C MET A 1 1.16 20.21 -2.58
N SER A 2 1.39 18.94 -2.88
CA SER A 2 0.98 18.32 -4.15
C SER A 2 -0.49 17.90 -4.04
N PHE A 3 -1.38 18.73 -4.55
CA PHE A 3 -2.82 18.49 -4.53
C PHE A 3 -3.27 18.02 -5.90
N HIS A 4 -3.73 16.76 -6.00
CA HIS A 4 -4.21 16.17 -7.25
C HIS A 4 -5.73 16.10 -7.26
N GLY A 5 -6.36 17.27 -7.19
CA GLY A 5 -7.81 17.38 -7.12
C GLY A 5 -8.39 17.02 -5.76
N ARG A 6 -9.72 16.85 -5.70
CA ARG A 6 -10.40 16.56 -4.43
C ARG A 6 -9.90 15.22 -3.86
N LYS A 7 -9.73 15.16 -2.54
CA LYS A 7 -9.56 13.91 -1.82
C LYS A 7 -10.93 13.36 -1.46
N LEU A 8 -11.04 12.04 -1.36
CA LEU A 8 -12.21 11.45 -0.70
C LEU A 8 -12.25 11.92 0.75
N THR A 9 -13.44 12.14 1.29
CA THR A 9 -13.59 12.25 2.75
C THR A 9 -13.39 10.88 3.38
N GLN A 10 -13.21 10.85 4.69
CA GLN A 10 -13.11 9.58 5.43
C GLN A 10 -14.39 8.75 5.26
N GLU A 11 -15.56 9.38 5.32
CA GLU A 11 -16.85 8.72 5.16
C GLU A 11 -17.04 8.16 3.74
N GLU A 12 -16.62 8.90 2.71
CA GLU A 12 -16.63 8.41 1.33
C GLU A 12 -15.70 7.20 1.16
N TYR A 13 -14.49 7.28 1.70
CA TYR A 13 -13.51 6.19 1.65
C TYR A 13 -14.04 4.92 2.35
N GLU A 14 -14.54 5.05 3.58
CA GLU A 14 -15.11 3.94 4.35
C GLU A 14 -16.33 3.31 3.65
N TYR A 15 -17.19 4.14 3.05
CA TYR A 15 -18.32 3.68 2.25
C TYR A 15 -17.85 2.86 1.05
N PHE A 16 -16.89 3.35 0.27
CA PHE A 16 -16.40 2.64 -0.91
C PHE A 16 -15.62 1.37 -0.57
N ILE A 17 -14.86 1.36 0.53
CA ILE A 17 -14.20 0.15 1.03
C ILE A 17 -15.22 -0.90 1.46
N THR A 18 -16.25 -0.50 2.20
CA THR A 18 -17.32 -1.43 2.62
C THR A 18 -18.00 -2.05 1.40
N LYS A 19 -18.39 -1.22 0.44
CA LYS A 19 -18.97 -1.68 -0.83
C LYS A 19 -18.03 -2.60 -1.60
N LEU A 20 -16.74 -2.28 -1.64
CA LEU A 20 -15.74 -3.11 -2.30
C LEU A 20 -15.64 -4.51 -1.66
N ILE A 21 -15.71 -4.60 -0.33
CA ILE A 21 -15.71 -5.87 0.42
C ILE A 21 -16.99 -6.66 0.16
N GLU A 22 -18.15 -5.99 0.11
CA GLU A 22 -19.44 -6.65 -0.19
C GLU A 22 -19.49 -7.22 -1.62
N GLU A 23 -18.93 -6.49 -2.60
CA GLU A 23 -18.90 -6.92 -4.00
C GLU A 23 -17.90 -8.05 -4.28
N HIS A 24 -16.84 -8.14 -3.46
CA HIS A 24 -15.74 -9.08 -3.67
C HIS A 24 -15.59 -10.03 -2.49
N GLY A 25 -16.03 -11.28 -2.67
CA GLY A 25 -15.90 -12.33 -1.65
C GLY A 25 -14.45 -12.76 -1.33
N ASP A 26 -13.48 -12.44 -2.20
CA ASP A 26 -12.05 -12.70 -1.96
C ASP A 26 -11.24 -11.40 -1.89
N ILE A 27 -10.97 -10.96 -0.65
CA ILE A 27 -10.15 -9.79 -0.33
C ILE A 27 -8.68 -9.94 -0.73
N ASN A 28 -8.22 -11.16 -1.05
CA ASN A 28 -6.85 -11.40 -1.51
C ASN A 28 -6.74 -11.42 -3.04
N SER A 29 -7.87 -11.32 -3.75
CA SER A 29 -7.87 -11.27 -5.20
C SER A 29 -7.12 -10.02 -5.71
N GLU A 30 -6.39 -10.17 -6.81
CA GLU A 30 -5.62 -9.06 -7.40
C GLU A 30 -6.52 -7.86 -7.73
N VAL A 31 -7.76 -8.13 -8.17
CA VAL A 31 -8.76 -7.11 -8.49
C VAL A 31 -9.16 -6.32 -7.25
N PHE A 32 -9.40 -6.99 -6.12
CA PHE A 32 -9.73 -6.31 -4.86
C PHE A 32 -8.58 -5.42 -4.40
N VAL A 33 -7.37 -5.97 -4.31
CA VAL A 33 -6.19 -5.25 -3.82
C VAL A 33 -5.86 -4.05 -4.72
N ARG A 34 -6.05 -4.18 -6.03
CA ARG A 34 -5.88 -3.06 -6.96
C ARG A 34 -6.90 -1.95 -6.70
N LYS A 35 -8.19 -2.29 -6.56
CA LYS A 35 -9.25 -1.31 -6.28
C LYS A 35 -9.07 -0.64 -4.91
N GLU A 36 -8.65 -1.40 -3.90
CA GLU A 36 -8.30 -0.87 -2.58
C GLU A 36 -7.16 0.15 -2.67
N LEU A 37 -6.09 -0.16 -3.44
CA LEU A 37 -5.00 0.78 -3.68
C LEU A 37 -5.49 2.05 -4.39
N GLU A 38 -6.36 1.92 -5.39
CA GLU A 38 -6.95 3.08 -6.09
C GLU A 38 -7.76 3.97 -5.14
N LEU A 39 -8.60 3.39 -4.28
CA LEU A 39 -9.34 4.13 -3.25
C LEU A 39 -8.41 4.80 -2.24
N THR A 40 -7.33 4.14 -1.85
CA THR A 40 -6.32 4.71 -0.95
C THR A 40 -5.64 5.92 -1.58
N ILE A 41 -5.33 5.86 -2.88
CA ILE A 41 -4.77 6.99 -3.64
C ILE A 41 -5.78 8.14 -3.67
N ASP A 42 -7.05 7.86 -3.95
CA ASP A 42 -8.09 8.90 -4.01
C ASP A 42 -8.29 9.60 -2.65
N TYR A 43 -8.22 8.82 -1.57
CA TYR A 43 -8.33 9.33 -0.21
C TYR A 43 -7.09 10.14 0.21
N ARG A 44 -5.87 9.64 -0.04
CA ARG A 44 -4.65 10.24 0.47
C ARG A 44 -4.03 11.28 -0.45
N LEU A 45 -4.11 11.09 -1.77
CA LEU A 45 -3.40 11.88 -2.78
C LEU A 45 -4.34 12.69 -3.68
N GLY A 46 -5.57 12.22 -3.86
CA GLY A 46 -6.62 12.90 -4.61
C GLY A 46 -7.06 12.15 -5.87
N VAL A 47 -8.31 12.36 -6.28
CA VAL A 47 -8.95 11.65 -7.40
C VAL A 47 -8.29 11.92 -8.75
N ASP A 48 -7.67 13.09 -8.93
CA ASP A 48 -7.01 13.47 -10.18
C ASP A 48 -5.53 13.04 -10.20
N PHE A 49 -5.10 12.16 -9.28
CA PHE A 49 -3.73 11.64 -9.27
C PHE A 49 -3.38 10.99 -10.62
N PRO A 50 -2.22 11.34 -11.24
CA PRO A 50 -1.93 10.96 -12.62
C PRO A 50 -2.00 9.45 -12.87
N LYS A 51 -2.71 9.05 -13.93
CA LYS A 51 -2.99 7.64 -14.24
C LYS A 51 -1.72 6.81 -14.47
N ASP A 52 -0.73 7.37 -15.16
CA ASP A 52 0.58 6.77 -15.37
C ASP A 52 1.29 6.47 -14.04
N ARG A 53 1.18 7.38 -13.07
CA ARG A 53 1.73 7.20 -11.72
C ARG A 53 0.92 6.19 -10.90
N ARG A 54 -0.40 6.09 -11.10
CA ARG A 54 -1.22 5.02 -10.49
C ARG A 54 -0.76 3.63 -10.93
N GLU A 55 -0.52 3.44 -12.24
CA GLU A 55 0.01 2.17 -12.76
C GLU A 55 1.41 1.89 -12.19
N ALA A 56 2.28 2.90 -12.09
CA ALA A 56 3.59 2.73 -11.48
C ALA A 56 3.50 2.34 -10.00
N LEU A 57 2.59 2.94 -9.23
CA LEU A 57 2.31 2.56 -7.85
C LEU A 57 1.80 1.13 -7.73
N TRP A 58 0.95 0.69 -8.67
CA TRP A 58 0.48 -0.68 -8.71
C TRP A 58 1.62 -1.68 -8.92
N LEU A 59 2.54 -1.42 -9.85
CA LEU A 59 3.72 -2.26 -10.08
C LEU A 59 4.63 -2.31 -8.84
N VAL A 60 4.83 -1.17 -8.18
CA VAL A 60 5.56 -1.08 -6.91
C VAL A 60 4.87 -1.92 -5.83
N HIS A 61 3.55 -1.79 -5.71
CA HIS A 61 2.76 -2.54 -4.74
C HIS A 61 2.87 -4.06 -4.96
N GLN A 62 2.73 -4.52 -6.20
CA GLN A 62 2.93 -5.93 -6.57
C GLN A 62 4.35 -6.44 -6.22
N LYS A 63 5.38 -5.62 -6.47
CA LYS A 63 6.78 -5.95 -6.13
C LYS A 63 6.98 -6.09 -4.62
N ILE A 64 6.37 -5.19 -3.84
CA ILE A 64 6.39 -5.21 -2.38
C ILE A 64 5.66 -6.45 -1.85
N GLU A 65 4.45 -6.74 -2.35
CA GLU A 65 3.66 -7.90 -1.96
C GLU A 65 4.39 -9.23 -2.23
N LYS A 66 5.01 -9.35 -3.41
CA LYS A 66 5.85 -10.51 -3.74
C LYS A 66 7.00 -10.68 -2.75
N LYS A 67 7.61 -9.57 -2.30
CA LYS A 67 8.68 -9.61 -1.30
C LYS A 67 8.14 -9.94 0.09
N ARG A 68 7.00 -9.37 0.49
CA ARG A 68 6.30 -9.66 1.75
C ARG A 68 6.01 -11.15 1.86
N LYS A 69 5.39 -11.75 0.84
CA LYS A 69 5.10 -13.19 0.78
C LYS A 69 6.36 -14.05 0.95
N ARG A 70 7.45 -13.69 0.25
CA ARG A 70 8.75 -14.39 0.42
C ARG A 70 9.31 -14.25 1.83
N MET A 71 9.14 -13.09 2.47
CA MET A 71 9.62 -12.85 3.84
C MET A 71 8.78 -13.60 4.87
N LEU A 72 7.45 -13.66 4.71
CA LEU A 72 6.57 -14.48 5.56
C LEU A 72 6.89 -15.96 5.44
N VAL A 73 7.11 -16.48 4.22
CA VAL A 73 7.54 -17.88 4.02
C VAL A 73 8.89 -18.12 4.71
N ARG A 74 9.84 -17.19 4.58
CA ARG A 74 11.14 -17.29 5.29
C ARG A 74 10.98 -17.22 6.80
N SER A 75 10.09 -16.37 7.34
CA SER A 75 9.91 -16.26 8.79
C SER A 75 9.25 -17.51 9.38
N LEU A 76 8.34 -18.16 8.65
CA LEU A 76 7.78 -19.46 9.04
C LEU A 76 8.89 -20.53 9.16
N ILE A 77 9.86 -20.53 8.23
CA ILE A 77 11.04 -21.41 8.30
C ILE A 77 11.97 -21.02 9.47
N VAL A 78 12.17 -19.72 9.70
CA VAL A 78 13.04 -19.18 10.76
C VAL A 78 12.41 -19.31 12.16
N ASN A 79 11.09 -19.47 12.29
CA ASN A 79 10.45 -19.75 13.58
C ASN A 79 10.79 -21.14 14.14
N LEU A 80 11.47 -22.02 13.38
CA LEU A 80 12.20 -23.15 13.95
C LEU A 80 13.47 -22.74 14.74
N LEU A 81 13.89 -21.48 14.66
CA LEU A 81 15.07 -20.88 15.31
C LEU A 81 14.69 -19.52 15.96
N PRO A 82 13.95 -19.55 17.09
CA PRO A 82 13.16 -18.42 17.61
C PRO A 82 13.94 -17.25 18.22
N HIS A 83 15.28 -17.30 18.32
CA HIS A 83 16.00 -16.44 19.27
C HIS A 83 16.57 -15.10 18.73
N LEU A 84 16.42 -14.74 17.45
CA LEU A 84 17.28 -13.66 16.90
C LEU A 84 16.69 -12.57 15.97
N MET A 85 15.46 -12.66 15.42
CA MET A 85 15.18 -11.85 14.20
C MET A 85 13.82 -11.14 14.04
N GLY A 86 12.98 -10.99 15.07
CA GLY A 86 11.67 -10.34 14.92
C GLY A 86 11.72 -8.85 14.50
N HIS A 87 12.43 -8.01 15.26
CA HIS A 87 12.37 -6.55 15.08
C HIS A 87 13.18 -6.02 13.89
N HIS A 88 14.37 -6.56 13.61
CA HIS A 88 15.22 -6.07 12.51
C HIS A 88 14.63 -6.35 11.11
N ILE A 89 13.84 -7.42 10.97
CA ILE A 89 13.23 -7.79 9.69
C ILE A 89 12.14 -6.79 9.31
N ALA A 90 11.31 -6.36 10.27
CA ALA A 90 10.23 -5.41 10.03
C ALA A 90 10.75 -4.03 9.58
N SER A 91 11.72 -3.44 10.30
CA SER A 91 12.28 -2.14 9.93
C SER A 91 12.96 -2.16 8.56
N ARG A 92 13.66 -3.25 8.21
CA ARG A 92 14.28 -3.41 6.89
C ARG A 92 13.23 -3.49 5.77
N PHE A 93 12.09 -4.12 6.04
CA PHE A 93 10.98 -4.19 5.10
C PHE A 93 10.30 -2.83 4.91
N ILE A 94 10.03 -2.10 5.99
CA ILE A 94 9.47 -0.73 5.94
C ILE A 94 10.38 0.20 5.13
N ASN A 95 11.69 0.22 5.42
CA ASN A 95 12.64 1.04 4.67
C ASN A 95 12.69 0.66 3.18
N TYR A 96 12.55 -0.63 2.86
CA TYR A 96 12.44 -1.08 1.48
C TYR A 96 11.15 -0.58 0.82
N MET A 97 9.99 -0.68 1.47
CA MET A 97 8.74 -0.14 0.92
C MET A 97 8.86 1.35 0.65
N LEU A 98 9.31 2.13 1.65
CA LEU A 98 9.46 3.57 1.53
C LEU A 98 10.38 3.95 0.37
N LYS A 99 11.49 3.22 0.21
CA LYS A 99 12.39 3.40 -0.93
C LYS A 99 11.70 3.13 -2.26
N GLU A 100 10.98 2.02 -2.39
CA GLU A 100 10.32 1.66 -3.65
C GLU A 100 9.21 2.67 -4.02
N TYR A 101 8.41 3.10 -3.05
CA TYR A 101 7.38 4.13 -3.26
C TYR A 101 7.98 5.49 -3.60
N SER A 102 9.14 5.86 -3.04
CA SER A 102 9.83 7.12 -3.35
C SER A 102 10.31 7.25 -4.80
N HIS A 103 10.34 6.15 -5.57
CA HIS A 103 10.62 6.21 -7.01
C HIS A 103 9.43 6.76 -7.82
N VAL A 104 8.22 6.74 -7.26
CA VAL A 104 7.00 7.19 -7.93
C VAL A 104 6.42 8.43 -7.26
N LEU A 105 6.56 8.54 -5.94
CA LEU A 105 6.02 9.63 -5.12
C LEU A 105 7.08 10.66 -4.75
N SER A 106 6.69 11.93 -4.81
CA SER A 106 7.46 13.03 -4.21
C SER A 106 7.44 12.96 -2.68
N ASN A 107 8.32 13.72 -2.04
CA ASN A 107 8.40 13.75 -0.58
C ASN A 107 7.10 14.20 0.10
N ASP A 108 6.34 15.11 -0.51
CA ASP A 108 5.06 15.56 0.03
C ASP A 108 4.00 14.46 -0.07
N GLU A 109 3.95 13.75 -1.20
CA GLU A 109 2.99 12.64 -1.40
C GLU A 109 3.35 11.43 -0.55
N MET A 110 4.64 11.17 -0.33
CA MET A 110 5.10 10.15 0.62
C MET A 110 4.59 10.45 2.03
N LYS A 111 4.61 11.71 2.47
CA LYS A 111 4.05 12.10 3.77
C LYS A 111 2.54 11.90 3.78
N ASP A 112 1.84 12.39 2.76
CA ASP A 112 0.39 12.29 2.69
C ASP A 112 -0.11 10.83 2.60
N LEU A 113 0.66 9.92 1.99
CA LEU A 113 0.29 8.50 1.86
C LEU A 113 0.57 7.67 3.13
N PHE A 114 1.65 7.94 3.85
CA PHE A 114 2.12 7.09 4.96
C PHE A 114 1.96 7.69 6.36
N ILE A 115 1.72 8.99 6.48
CA ILE A 115 1.56 9.65 7.78
C ILE A 115 0.08 9.96 7.98
N ASP A 116 -0.51 9.37 9.01
CA ASP A 116 -1.86 9.73 9.43
C ASP A 116 -1.90 11.19 9.89
N LYS A 117 -2.94 11.91 9.45
CA LYS A 117 -3.26 13.24 9.96
C LYS A 117 -4.41 13.13 10.95
#